data_AF-A0A507R5E3-F1
#
_entry.id   AF-A0A507R5E3-F1
#
_cell.length_a   1.000
_cell.length_b   1.000
_cell.length_c   1.000
_cell.angle_alpha   90.00
_cell.angle_beta   90.00
_cell.angle_gamma   90.00
#
_symmetry.space_group_name_H-M   'P 1'
#
loop_
_entity.id
_entity.type
_entity.pdbx_description
1 polymer ?
#
loop_
_entity_poly.entity_id
_entity_poly.type
_entity_poly.pdbx_seq_one_letter_code
_entity_poly.pdbx_strand_id
1 'polypeptide(L)'
;MGDLRRAAREHLKRPDLDANPEFDPTDIAIPGGLDLLRQELSSKGNTNHLETCENLLVVQGYLKAWGSRSLSEDDKNAANDLYDWAAAIALPSSLFAESESLSGLLPIQRAFNAPDIIVALASFTSEKDAWVTKESFAKSTTVLQAYITERRLENDPSLWSMIEYILKNRIKPLFSKTRNPAITAAGRKNFHPIPLPRFDMSVLDPETKPWKVSDVYATTVFSWIIMQYLPTDRDHLEAHFPLLVPPILALIDDESLPFKAHGCSLLSQFLIPIRESGSDILRRSNLSSVFEEAVTPCLLSLPTITPEDDSLQLLGVAYPALLSLLKTSYGYPSYKLPHPSSRHQQLSKDKQKYTDSVTKVLRFNLIPSFHHISSTNPASVSSFASFPFPRLSAFLVEQITIAVNELQIHTTKYLQELIPLLYSTLSSPFGTAYPLLLLAATTATCAVILNAHPRVWRWRGELLGGACSCWLQVSEEEKRIAEQAARGEEAQPDRSGSQGLVKLRMQLRSLVYLLKFTLLNPIPVQGQLDAGQLDAKEKIQKELQELVHADDDLRDLLFFEIGPDDANKFF
;
A
#
# COMPACT_ATOMS: atom_id res chain seq x y z
N MET A 1 44.02 -22.97 4.20
CA MET A 1 42.77 -23.38 4.89
C MET A 1 42.86 -23.27 6.40
N GLY A 2 43.80 -23.93 7.09
CA GLY A 2 43.91 -23.86 8.56
C GLY A 2 44.03 -22.44 9.14
N ASP A 3 44.84 -21.57 8.52
CA ASP A 3 45.01 -20.18 8.96
C ASP A 3 43.76 -19.33 8.73
N LEU A 4 43.07 -19.52 7.60
CA LEU A 4 41.83 -18.82 7.26
C LEU A 4 40.70 -19.15 8.26
N ARG A 5 40.65 -20.41 8.69
CA ARG A 5 39.70 -20.87 9.71
C ARG A 5 40.03 -20.37 11.11
N ARG A 6 41.32 -20.27 11.46
CA ARG A 6 41.75 -19.62 12.70
C ARG A 6 41.32 -18.15 12.71
N ALA A 7 41.53 -17.44 11.61
CA ALA A 7 41.10 -16.05 11.46
C ALA A 7 39.56 -15.91 11.58
N ALA A 8 38.78 -16.80 10.95
CA ALA A 8 37.32 -16.82 11.09
C ALA A 8 36.86 -17.02 12.54
N ARG A 9 37.48 -17.96 13.29
CA ARG A 9 37.17 -18.18 14.71
C ARG A 9 37.54 -17.00 15.60
N GLU A 10 38.64 -16.33 15.30
CA GLU A 10 39.06 -15.14 16.05
C GLU A 10 38.12 -13.96 15.76
N HIS A 11 37.64 -13.83 14.52
CA HIS A 11 36.65 -12.82 14.14
C HIS A 11 35.32 -13.04 14.89
N LEU A 12 34.80 -14.27 14.92
CA LEU A 12 33.56 -14.61 15.64
C LEU A 12 33.62 -14.43 17.16
N LYS A 13 34.82 -14.33 17.75
CA LYS A 13 35.02 -14.12 19.19
C LYS A 13 35.14 -12.65 19.59
N ARG A 14 35.14 -11.71 18.62
CA ARG A 14 35.26 -10.28 18.92
C ARG A 14 33.96 -9.74 19.53
N PRO A 15 34.02 -8.97 20.63
CA PRO A 15 32.84 -8.40 21.26
C PRO A 15 32.18 -7.27 20.46
N ASP A 16 32.91 -6.62 19.54
CA ASP A 16 32.46 -5.44 18.76
C ASP A 16 32.09 -5.78 17.30
N LEU A 17 31.44 -6.93 17.06
CA LEU A 17 31.01 -7.32 15.70
C LEU A 17 30.06 -6.30 15.05
N ASP A 18 29.30 -5.55 15.85
CA ASP A 18 28.39 -4.51 15.37
C ASP A 18 29.11 -3.26 14.82
N ALA A 19 30.38 -3.02 15.19
CA ALA A 19 31.13 -1.83 14.80
C ALA A 19 32.01 -2.02 13.56
N ASN A 20 32.42 -3.26 13.26
CA ASN A 20 33.21 -3.57 12.07
C ASN A 20 32.87 -4.99 11.55
N PRO A 21 31.80 -5.12 10.75
CA PRO A 21 31.28 -6.42 10.31
C PRO A 21 32.13 -7.08 9.23
N GLU A 22 33.14 -6.38 8.69
CA GLU A 22 33.83 -6.84 7.50
C GLU A 22 34.99 -7.80 7.86
N PHE A 23 34.86 -9.05 7.43
CA PHE A 23 35.93 -10.02 7.44
C PHE A 23 36.74 -9.91 6.13
N ASP A 24 38.01 -9.50 6.27
CA ASP A 24 38.95 -9.35 5.15
C ASP A 24 40.28 -10.05 5.48
N PRO A 25 40.43 -11.34 5.11
CA PRO A 25 41.66 -12.10 5.30
C PRO A 25 42.54 -12.10 4.03
N THR A 26 42.64 -10.98 3.30
CA THR A 26 43.41 -10.86 2.05
C THR A 26 44.90 -11.23 2.20
N ASP A 27 45.46 -11.18 3.40
CA ASP A 27 46.85 -11.56 3.69
C ASP A 27 47.10 -13.09 3.79
N ILE A 28 46.06 -13.92 3.71
CA ILE A 28 46.16 -15.37 3.88
C ILE A 28 46.27 -16.08 2.53
N ALA A 29 47.36 -16.83 2.33
CA ALA A 29 47.55 -17.65 1.13
C ALA A 29 46.51 -18.77 1.03
N ILE A 30 45.72 -18.76 -0.05
CA ILE A 30 44.71 -19.78 -0.34
C ILE A 30 45.23 -20.85 -1.32
N PRO A 31 44.85 -22.13 -1.14
CA PRO A 31 45.05 -23.17 -2.16
C PRO A 31 44.41 -22.80 -3.50
N GLY A 32 44.97 -23.28 -4.61
CA GLY A 32 44.60 -22.86 -5.96
C GLY A 32 43.39 -23.54 -6.61
N GLY A 33 42.59 -24.36 -5.92
CA GLY A 33 41.41 -25.03 -6.50
C GLY A 33 40.19 -24.98 -5.56
N LEU A 34 39.02 -24.63 -6.10
CA LEU A 34 37.75 -24.54 -5.37
C LEU A 34 37.29 -25.90 -4.82
N ASP A 35 37.76 -27.01 -5.41
CA ASP A 35 37.49 -28.37 -4.92
C ASP A 35 38.00 -28.60 -3.49
N LEU A 36 39.09 -27.94 -3.10
CA LEU A 36 39.64 -28.08 -1.75
C LEU A 36 38.73 -27.41 -0.71
N LEU A 37 38.13 -26.28 -1.07
CA LEU A 37 37.10 -25.63 -0.24
C LEU A 37 35.87 -26.54 -0.12
N ARG A 38 35.40 -27.13 -1.23
CA ARG A 38 34.28 -28.09 -1.24
C ARG A 38 34.53 -29.30 -0.35
N GLN A 39 35.68 -29.96 -0.49
CA GLN A 39 36.03 -31.14 0.30
C GLN A 39 36.07 -30.81 1.79
N GLU A 40 36.56 -29.63 2.16
CA GLU A 40 36.62 -29.19 3.54
C GLU A 40 35.23 -28.92 4.13
N LEU A 41 34.33 -28.27 3.39
CA LEU A 41 32.92 -28.07 3.79
C LEU A 41 32.16 -29.39 3.91
N SER A 42 32.39 -30.32 2.99
CA SER A 42 31.74 -31.64 3.00
C SER A 42 32.20 -32.51 4.17
N SER A 43 33.44 -32.35 4.62
CA SER A 43 34.03 -33.13 5.73
C SER A 43 33.54 -32.71 7.13
N LYS A 44 33.01 -31.49 7.26
CA LYS A 44 32.63 -30.88 8.54
C LYS A 44 31.19 -30.40 8.43
N GLY A 45 30.24 -31.29 8.72
CA GLY A 45 28.81 -31.01 8.62
C GLY A 45 28.37 -29.75 9.36
N ASN A 46 27.23 -29.18 8.97
CA ASN A 46 26.68 -27.96 9.55
C ASN A 46 25.84 -28.27 10.81
N THR A 47 26.46 -28.89 11.82
CA THR A 47 25.74 -29.38 13.01
C THR A 47 25.38 -28.30 14.02
N ASN A 48 26.16 -27.21 14.11
CA ASN A 48 25.93 -26.10 15.02
C ASN A 48 25.96 -24.74 14.31
N HIS A 49 25.13 -23.78 14.75
CA HIS A 49 25.08 -22.40 14.18
C HIS A 49 26.45 -21.73 14.14
N LEU A 50 27.28 -21.91 15.17
CA LEU A 50 28.62 -21.33 15.23
C LEU A 50 29.57 -21.94 14.18
N GLU A 51 29.42 -23.23 13.89
CA GLU A 51 30.18 -23.92 12.83
C GLU A 51 29.73 -23.44 11.45
N THR A 52 28.42 -23.20 11.26
CA THR A 52 27.87 -22.60 10.05
C THR A 52 28.43 -21.20 9.81
N CYS A 53 28.46 -20.34 10.83
CA CYS A 53 29.06 -19.00 10.73
C CYS A 53 30.56 -19.07 10.41
N GLU A 54 31.30 -19.99 11.04
CA GLU A 54 32.72 -20.20 10.76
C GLU A 54 32.93 -20.64 9.30
N ASN A 55 32.11 -21.58 8.81
CA ASN A 55 32.16 -22.07 7.44
C ASN A 55 31.86 -20.96 6.43
N LEU A 56 30.88 -20.09 6.71
CA LEU A 56 30.54 -18.96 5.84
C LEU A 56 31.69 -17.95 5.76
N LEU A 57 32.27 -17.54 6.88
CA LEU A 57 33.45 -16.65 6.89
C LEU A 57 34.64 -17.27 6.14
N VAL A 58 34.83 -18.58 6.24
CA VAL A 58 35.85 -19.30 5.48
C VAL A 58 35.58 -19.23 3.98
N VAL A 59 34.33 -19.42 3.55
CA VAL A 59 33.94 -19.27 2.13
C VAL A 59 34.15 -17.82 1.68
N GLN A 60 33.74 -16.83 2.48
CA GLN A 60 33.93 -15.41 2.22
C GLN A 60 35.38 -15.05 1.93
N GLY A 61 36.25 -15.38 2.90
CA GLY A 61 37.66 -15.08 2.83
C GLY A 61 38.32 -15.76 1.66
N TYR A 62 37.92 -17.01 1.38
CA TYR A 62 38.44 -17.77 0.26
C TYR A 62 38.04 -17.15 -1.09
N LEU A 63 36.77 -16.78 -1.27
CA LEU A 63 36.27 -16.20 -2.51
C LEU A 63 36.80 -14.77 -2.75
N LYS A 64 36.90 -13.95 -1.70
CA LYS A 64 37.54 -12.62 -1.77
C LYS A 64 39.00 -12.73 -2.20
N ALA A 65 39.76 -13.65 -1.58
CA ALA A 65 41.18 -13.88 -1.91
C ALA A 65 41.37 -14.55 -3.29
N TRP A 66 40.36 -15.27 -3.79
CA TRP A 66 40.39 -15.89 -5.11
C TRP A 66 40.36 -14.85 -6.24
N GLY A 67 39.59 -13.78 -6.09
CA GLY A 67 39.49 -12.70 -7.08
C GLY A 67 38.96 -13.17 -8.44
N SER A 68 39.41 -12.60 -9.55
CA SER A 68 38.87 -12.89 -10.90
C SER A 68 39.65 -13.97 -11.69
N ARG A 69 40.06 -15.06 -11.05
CA ARG A 69 40.78 -16.15 -11.75
C ARG A 69 39.83 -16.97 -12.64
N SER A 70 40.33 -17.48 -13.76
CA SER A 70 39.55 -18.35 -14.66
C SER A 70 39.24 -19.70 -14.02
N LEU A 71 37.98 -20.13 -14.08
CA LEU A 71 37.52 -21.41 -13.52
C LEU A 71 37.85 -22.59 -14.44
N SER A 72 38.47 -23.65 -13.90
CA SER A 72 38.53 -24.96 -14.56
C SER A 72 37.15 -25.67 -14.52
N GLU A 73 36.98 -26.80 -15.22
CA GLU A 73 35.72 -27.57 -15.15
C GLU A 73 35.46 -28.14 -13.75
N ASP A 74 36.50 -28.57 -13.03
CA ASP A 74 36.38 -29.04 -11.65
C ASP A 74 36.01 -27.88 -10.71
N ASP A 75 36.60 -26.71 -10.91
CA ASP A 75 36.23 -25.49 -10.16
C ASP A 75 34.78 -25.05 -10.41
N LYS A 76 34.24 -25.23 -11.62
CA LYS A 76 32.82 -24.96 -11.92
C LYS A 76 31.91 -25.92 -11.18
N ASN A 77 32.27 -27.20 -11.08
CA ASN A 77 31.51 -28.17 -10.30
C ASN A 77 31.53 -27.78 -8.82
N ALA A 78 32.70 -27.48 -8.27
CA ALA A 78 32.84 -27.01 -6.90
C ALA A 78 32.05 -25.72 -6.63
N ALA A 79 32.03 -24.76 -7.56
CA ALA A 79 31.22 -23.55 -7.43
C ALA A 79 29.71 -23.83 -7.39
N ASN A 80 29.23 -24.81 -8.16
CA ASN A 80 27.84 -25.25 -8.09
C ASN A 80 27.50 -25.92 -6.75
N ASP A 81 28.37 -26.80 -6.25
CA ASP A 81 28.20 -27.40 -4.93
C ASP A 81 28.17 -26.33 -3.81
N LEU A 82 28.97 -25.27 -3.96
CA LEU A 82 28.96 -24.13 -3.03
C LEU A 82 27.65 -23.35 -3.08
N TYR A 83 27.07 -23.15 -4.28
CA TYR A 83 25.74 -22.54 -4.42
C TYR A 83 24.64 -23.37 -3.75
N ASP A 84 24.65 -24.69 -3.95
CA ASP A 84 23.69 -25.61 -3.33
C ASP A 84 23.83 -25.60 -1.80
N TRP A 85 25.06 -25.68 -1.30
CA TRP A 85 25.36 -25.59 0.12
C TRP A 85 24.91 -24.25 0.71
N ALA A 86 25.19 -23.13 0.04
CA ALA A 86 24.81 -21.80 0.49
C ALA A 86 23.29 -21.60 0.49
N ALA A 87 22.58 -22.05 -0.57
CA ALA A 87 21.13 -21.95 -0.66
C ALA A 87 20.42 -22.78 0.43
N ALA A 88 20.96 -23.96 0.78
CA ALA A 88 20.45 -24.80 1.85
C ALA A 88 20.62 -24.18 3.26
N ILE A 89 21.57 -23.25 3.43
CA ILE A 89 21.89 -22.60 4.70
C ILE A 89 21.24 -21.20 4.81
N ALA A 90 21.01 -20.54 3.67
CA ALA A 90 20.41 -19.21 3.57
C ALA A 90 18.98 -19.15 4.14
N LEU A 91 18.29 -20.29 4.17
CA LEU A 91 16.94 -20.41 4.70
C LEU A 91 17.05 -21.21 6.02
N PRO A 92 17.13 -20.60 7.22
CA PRO A 92 16.65 -19.26 7.63
C PRO A 92 17.74 -18.28 8.11
N SER A 93 19.01 -18.43 7.72
CA SER A 93 20.10 -17.61 8.25
C SER A 93 20.41 -16.35 7.42
N SER A 94 20.59 -15.22 8.11
CA SER A 94 20.78 -13.86 7.55
C SER A 94 22.09 -13.64 6.79
N LEU A 95 22.94 -14.67 6.67
CA LEU A 95 24.34 -14.53 6.28
C LEU A 95 24.58 -14.72 4.77
N PHE A 96 23.55 -14.61 3.93
CA PHE A 96 23.66 -14.74 2.47
C PHE A 96 24.16 -13.44 1.78
N ALA A 97 25.11 -12.73 2.39
CA ALA A 97 25.65 -11.47 1.86
C ALA A 97 26.80 -11.65 0.84
N GLU A 98 27.00 -12.85 0.30
CA GLU A 98 28.22 -13.22 -0.47
C GLU A 98 27.95 -13.87 -1.83
N SER A 99 26.68 -13.97 -2.21
CA SER A 99 26.25 -14.39 -3.55
C SER A 99 26.74 -13.47 -4.66
N GLU A 100 27.09 -12.22 -4.36
CA GLU A 100 27.69 -11.26 -5.30
C GLU A 100 29.07 -11.73 -5.78
N SER A 101 29.97 -12.12 -4.86
CA SER A 101 31.30 -12.64 -5.19
C SER A 101 31.22 -13.95 -5.98
N LEU A 102 30.27 -14.83 -5.64
CA LEU A 102 30.01 -16.06 -6.39
C LEU A 102 29.45 -15.76 -7.79
N SER A 103 28.52 -14.81 -7.92
CA SER A 103 27.93 -14.42 -9.21
C SER A 103 28.93 -13.78 -10.17
N GLY A 104 29.95 -13.09 -9.63
CA GLY A 104 31.09 -12.60 -10.41
C GLY A 104 32.01 -13.70 -10.92
N LEU A 105 32.01 -14.89 -10.30
CA LEU A 105 32.83 -16.04 -10.69
C LEU A 105 32.07 -16.98 -11.63
N LEU A 106 30.87 -17.40 -11.25
CA LEU A 106 29.98 -18.23 -12.05
C LEU A 106 28.64 -17.50 -12.18
N PRO A 107 28.32 -16.95 -13.37
CA PRO A 107 27.03 -16.30 -13.58
C PRO A 107 25.88 -17.26 -13.26
N ILE A 108 24.85 -16.79 -12.55
CA ILE A 108 23.72 -17.60 -12.06
C ILE A 108 23.05 -18.39 -13.20
N GLN A 109 23.09 -17.86 -14.42
CA GLN A 109 22.58 -18.50 -15.63
C GLN A 109 23.23 -19.86 -15.93
N ARG A 110 24.47 -20.06 -15.49
CA ARG A 110 25.27 -21.28 -15.70
C ARG A 110 25.27 -22.19 -14.47
N ALA A 111 24.59 -21.80 -13.40
CA ALA A 111 24.49 -22.61 -12.19
C ALA A 111 23.47 -23.75 -12.37
N PHE A 112 23.79 -24.94 -11.87
CA PHE A 112 22.90 -26.11 -11.95
C PHE A 112 21.59 -25.90 -11.18
N ASN A 113 21.63 -25.14 -10.09
CA ASN A 113 20.48 -24.86 -9.23
C ASN A 113 20.15 -23.35 -9.15
N ALA A 114 20.07 -22.70 -10.31
CA ALA A 114 19.58 -21.33 -10.42
C ALA A 114 18.28 -21.06 -9.62
N PRO A 115 17.28 -21.98 -9.57
CA PRO A 115 16.10 -21.79 -8.74
C PRO A 115 16.33 -21.47 -7.28
N ASP A 116 17.15 -22.26 -6.60
CA ASP A 116 17.33 -22.12 -5.15
C ASP A 116 18.22 -20.92 -4.83
N ILE A 117 19.16 -20.58 -5.72
CA ILE A 117 19.95 -19.35 -5.63
C ILE A 117 19.04 -18.12 -5.72
N ILE A 118 18.12 -18.11 -6.70
CA ILE A 118 17.17 -16.99 -6.86
C ILE A 118 16.23 -16.88 -5.67
N VAL A 119 15.74 -17.99 -5.12
CA VAL A 119 14.90 -18.00 -3.91
C VAL A 119 15.68 -17.44 -2.71
N ALA A 120 16.93 -17.87 -2.52
CA ALA A 120 17.80 -17.39 -1.45
C ALA A 120 18.14 -15.89 -1.61
N LEU A 121 18.40 -15.41 -2.82
CA LEU A 121 18.58 -13.97 -3.07
C LEU A 121 17.29 -13.19 -2.81
N ALA A 122 16.16 -13.70 -3.31
CA ALA A 122 14.87 -13.03 -3.21
C ALA A 122 14.39 -12.92 -1.76
N SER A 123 14.80 -13.81 -0.85
CA SER A 123 14.47 -13.72 0.58
C SER A 123 15.11 -12.53 1.31
N PHE A 124 16.05 -11.82 0.67
CA PHE A 124 16.70 -10.61 1.22
C PHE A 124 16.21 -9.31 0.56
N THR A 125 15.09 -9.35 -0.18
CA THR A 125 14.59 -8.19 -0.94
C THR A 125 13.63 -7.28 -0.15
N SER A 126 13.57 -7.43 1.17
CA SER A 126 12.73 -6.62 2.06
C SER A 126 13.51 -6.16 3.29
N GLU A 127 13.71 -4.85 3.44
CA GLU A 127 14.32 -4.27 4.64
C GLU A 127 13.44 -4.39 5.90
N LYS A 128 12.17 -4.78 5.74
CA LYS A 128 11.24 -4.95 6.87
C LYS A 128 11.44 -6.28 7.59
N ASP A 129 12.17 -7.20 6.99
CA ASP A 129 12.34 -8.56 7.50
C ASP A 129 13.45 -8.58 8.54
N ALA A 130 13.18 -9.23 9.69
CA ALA A 130 14.10 -9.22 10.84
C ALA A 130 15.48 -9.85 10.56
N TRP A 131 15.58 -10.70 9.52
CA TRP A 131 16.82 -11.36 9.11
C TRP A 131 17.60 -10.61 8.02
N VAL A 132 17.13 -9.44 7.57
CA VAL A 132 17.76 -8.70 6.46
C VAL A 132 18.57 -7.52 6.99
N THR A 133 19.83 -7.42 6.54
CA THR A 133 20.71 -6.28 6.81
C THR A 133 20.75 -5.35 5.59
N LYS A 134 21.12 -4.09 5.78
CA LYS A 134 21.23 -3.12 4.66
C LYS A 134 22.18 -3.61 3.57
N GLU A 135 23.25 -4.29 3.96
CA GLU A 135 24.23 -4.85 3.04
C GLU A 135 23.67 -6.06 2.27
N SER A 136 23.05 -7.02 2.96
CA SER A 136 22.47 -8.20 2.28
C SER A 136 21.32 -7.83 1.35
N PHE A 137 20.54 -6.81 1.71
CA PHE A 137 19.53 -6.22 0.84
C PHE A 137 20.13 -5.61 -0.45
N ALA A 138 21.13 -4.74 -0.30
CA ALA A 138 21.76 -4.06 -1.43
C ALA A 138 22.41 -5.04 -2.41
N LYS A 139 23.17 -6.01 -1.89
CA LYS A 139 23.85 -7.02 -2.70
C LYS A 139 22.86 -7.95 -3.40
N SER A 140 21.90 -8.50 -2.67
CA SER A 140 20.93 -9.43 -3.25
C SER A 140 20.08 -8.77 -4.34
N THR A 141 19.66 -7.52 -4.09
CA THR A 141 18.89 -6.74 -5.07
C THR A 141 19.72 -6.43 -6.31
N THR A 142 21.00 -6.06 -6.16
CA THR A 142 21.91 -5.78 -7.29
C THR A 142 22.09 -7.01 -8.18
N VAL A 143 22.37 -8.17 -7.57
CA VAL A 143 22.58 -9.44 -8.29
C VAL A 143 21.29 -9.86 -9.02
N LEU A 144 20.13 -9.77 -8.36
CA LEU A 144 18.84 -10.09 -8.98
C LEU A 144 18.50 -9.14 -10.14
N GLN A 145 18.72 -7.84 -9.96
CA GLN A 145 18.47 -6.84 -11.01
C GLN A 145 19.34 -7.06 -12.23
N ALA A 146 20.63 -7.37 -12.04
CA ALA A 146 21.54 -7.72 -13.14
C ALA A 146 21.02 -8.95 -13.91
N TYR A 147 20.67 -10.02 -13.17
CA TYR A 147 20.10 -11.24 -13.76
C TYR A 147 18.82 -10.99 -14.57
N ILE A 148 17.87 -10.23 -14.02
CA ILE A 148 16.61 -9.91 -14.71
C ILE A 148 16.88 -9.04 -15.96
N THR A 149 17.74 -8.03 -15.84
CA THR A 149 18.02 -7.09 -16.93
C THR A 149 18.65 -7.80 -18.12
N GLU A 150 19.62 -8.66 -17.88
CA GLU A 150 20.27 -9.47 -18.92
C GLU A 150 19.26 -10.35 -19.66
N ARG A 151 18.40 -11.07 -18.92
CA ARG A 151 17.39 -11.96 -19.52
C ARG A 151 16.30 -11.21 -20.29
N ARG A 152 15.97 -9.99 -19.88
CA ARG A 152 15.04 -9.13 -20.63
C ARG A 152 15.66 -8.61 -21.92
N LEU A 153 16.94 -8.23 -21.92
CA LEU A 153 17.63 -7.80 -23.14
C LEU A 153 17.68 -8.93 -24.18
N GLU A 154 17.86 -10.17 -23.72
CA GLU A 154 17.90 -11.36 -24.57
C GLU A 154 16.51 -11.88 -24.98
N ASN A 155 15.42 -11.32 -24.44
CA ASN A 155 14.05 -11.86 -24.57
C ASN A 155 13.97 -13.36 -24.27
N ASP A 156 14.72 -13.83 -23.27
CA ASP A 156 14.87 -15.25 -22.97
C ASP A 156 13.62 -15.81 -22.24
N PRO A 157 12.90 -16.79 -22.83
CA PRO A 157 11.72 -17.40 -22.20
C PRO A 157 12.06 -18.21 -20.93
N SER A 158 13.34 -18.50 -20.67
CA SER A 158 13.75 -19.28 -19.51
C SER A 158 13.52 -18.55 -18.18
N LEU A 159 13.45 -17.20 -18.18
CA LEU A 159 13.05 -16.41 -16.99
C LEU A 159 11.66 -16.83 -16.48
N TRP A 160 10.70 -16.96 -17.40
CA TRP A 160 9.33 -17.31 -17.03
C TRP A 160 9.21 -18.78 -16.62
N SER A 161 9.96 -19.66 -17.27
CA SER A 161 10.04 -21.08 -16.88
C SER A 161 10.62 -21.23 -15.46
N MET A 162 11.61 -20.40 -15.12
CA MET A 162 12.21 -20.31 -13.79
C MET A 162 11.18 -19.81 -12.76
N ILE A 163 10.51 -18.69 -13.03
CA ILE A 163 9.43 -18.18 -12.16
C ILE A 163 8.32 -19.23 -11.95
N GLU A 164 7.91 -19.92 -13.02
CA GLU A 164 6.90 -20.98 -12.96
C GLU A 164 7.36 -22.14 -12.06
N TYR A 165 8.63 -22.55 -12.18
CA TYR A 165 9.23 -23.57 -11.34
C TYR A 165 9.23 -23.19 -9.86
N ILE A 166 9.62 -21.96 -9.51
CA ILE A 166 9.59 -21.47 -8.11
C ILE A 166 8.16 -21.44 -7.58
N LEU A 167 7.22 -20.90 -8.36
CA LEU A 167 5.82 -20.85 -7.98
C LEU A 167 5.24 -22.25 -7.72
N LYS A 168 5.56 -23.24 -8.56
CA LYS A 168 5.05 -24.61 -8.44
C LYS A 168 5.71 -25.40 -7.31
N ASN A 169 7.03 -25.30 -7.16
CA ASN A 169 7.81 -26.21 -6.31
C ASN A 169 8.22 -25.62 -4.95
N ARG A 170 8.16 -24.29 -4.78
CA ARG A 170 8.53 -23.61 -3.54
C ARG A 170 7.33 -22.88 -2.92
N ILE A 171 6.65 -22.03 -3.68
CA ILE A 171 5.57 -21.19 -3.12
C ILE A 171 4.26 -21.98 -2.94
N LYS A 172 3.74 -22.60 -4.00
CA LYS A 172 2.44 -23.29 -3.96
C LYS A 172 2.30 -24.30 -2.81
N PRO A 173 3.29 -25.18 -2.52
CA PRO A 173 3.19 -26.13 -1.42
C PRO A 173 2.97 -25.45 -0.07
N LEU A 174 3.64 -24.32 0.19
CA LEU A 174 3.55 -23.58 1.45
C LEU A 174 2.15 -22.98 1.67
N PHE A 175 1.51 -22.49 0.61
CA PHE A 175 0.15 -21.91 0.69
C PHE A 175 -0.98 -22.93 0.49
N SER A 176 -0.68 -24.15 0.04
CA SER A 176 -1.69 -25.15 -0.33
C SER A 176 -2.57 -25.64 0.83
N LYS A 177 -2.02 -25.64 2.06
CA LYS A 177 -2.75 -26.02 3.28
C LYS A 177 -3.73 -24.94 3.73
N THR A 178 -3.46 -23.67 3.39
CA THR A 178 -4.38 -22.54 3.63
C THR A 178 -5.46 -22.52 2.55
N ARG A 179 -6.47 -23.40 2.67
CA ARG A 179 -7.54 -23.52 1.66
C ARG A 179 -8.47 -22.32 1.72
N ASN A 180 -8.54 -21.55 0.64
CA ASN A 180 -9.58 -20.54 0.44
C ASN A 180 -10.81 -21.18 -0.25
N PRO A 181 -12.01 -21.19 0.38
CA PRO A 181 -13.21 -21.82 -0.16
C PRO A 181 -13.80 -21.09 -1.38
N ALA A 182 -13.48 -19.81 -1.55
CA ALA A 182 -13.99 -18.94 -2.61
C ALA A 182 -13.32 -19.18 -3.98
N ILE A 183 -12.25 -19.98 -4.04
CA ILE A 183 -11.56 -20.32 -5.29
C ILE A 183 -11.47 -21.83 -5.53
N THR A 184 -11.40 -22.21 -6.80
CA THR A 184 -11.12 -23.57 -7.27
C THR A 184 -9.60 -23.81 -7.31
N ALA A 185 -9.18 -25.07 -7.42
CA ALA A 185 -7.75 -25.42 -7.60
C ALA A 185 -7.09 -24.78 -8.84
N ALA A 186 -7.90 -24.33 -9.80
CA ALA A 186 -7.47 -23.59 -10.99
C ALA A 186 -7.46 -22.05 -10.80
N GLY A 187 -7.63 -21.56 -9.57
CA GLY A 187 -7.61 -20.13 -9.25
C GLY A 187 -8.80 -19.34 -9.78
N ARG A 188 -9.93 -19.99 -10.11
CA ARG A 188 -11.18 -19.31 -10.54
C ARG A 188 -12.19 -19.25 -9.40
N LYS A 189 -13.13 -18.30 -9.44
CA LYS A 189 -14.22 -18.23 -8.46
C LYS A 189 -14.93 -19.58 -8.32
N ASN A 190 -15.05 -20.05 -7.09
CA ASN A 190 -15.86 -21.21 -6.74
C ASN A 190 -17.31 -20.77 -6.54
N PHE A 191 -18.23 -21.27 -7.36
CA PHE A 191 -19.67 -20.97 -7.26
C PHE A 191 -20.39 -21.79 -6.18
N HIS A 192 -19.73 -22.82 -5.65
CA HIS A 192 -20.25 -23.68 -4.58
C HIS A 192 -19.21 -23.79 -3.45
N PRO A 193 -18.89 -22.69 -2.76
CA PRO A 193 -17.98 -22.72 -1.63
C PRO A 193 -18.60 -23.54 -0.50
N ILE A 194 -17.84 -24.48 0.05
CA ILE A 194 -18.21 -25.15 1.30
C ILE A 194 -17.84 -24.17 2.42
N PRO A 195 -18.79 -23.68 3.23
CA PRO A 195 -18.49 -22.76 4.31
C PRO A 195 -17.50 -23.39 5.28
N LEU A 196 -16.45 -22.64 5.65
CA LEU A 196 -15.53 -23.08 6.69
C LEU A 196 -16.25 -23.12 8.05
N PRO A 197 -15.87 -24.04 8.95
CA PRO A 197 -16.39 -24.06 10.31
C PRO A 197 -16.14 -22.71 11.00
N ARG A 198 -17.05 -22.31 11.91
CA ARG A 198 -16.91 -21.04 12.68
C ARG A 198 -15.64 -20.98 13.53
N PHE A 199 -15.11 -22.15 13.90
CA PHE A 199 -13.85 -22.29 14.62
C PHE A 199 -13.04 -23.35 13.90
N ASP A 200 -11.96 -22.93 13.25
CA ASP A 200 -11.07 -23.85 12.56
C ASP A 200 -9.91 -24.20 13.48
N MET A 201 -9.92 -25.43 14.02
CA MET A 201 -8.82 -25.94 14.85
C MET A 201 -7.48 -25.96 14.10
N SER A 202 -7.50 -25.91 12.76
CA SER A 202 -6.28 -25.80 11.96
C SER A 202 -5.56 -24.47 12.19
N VAL A 203 -6.24 -23.41 12.65
CA VAL A 203 -5.60 -22.12 13.00
C VAL A 203 -4.56 -22.29 14.11
N LEU A 204 -4.79 -23.25 15.02
CA LEU A 204 -3.89 -23.55 16.14
C LEU A 204 -2.74 -24.48 15.75
N ASP A 205 -2.78 -25.08 14.56
CA ASP A 205 -1.74 -25.97 14.06
C ASP A 205 -0.70 -25.16 13.24
N PRO A 206 0.53 -24.98 13.75
CA PRO A 206 1.59 -24.27 13.06
C PRO A 206 1.93 -24.86 11.69
N GLU A 207 1.65 -26.16 11.47
CA GLU A 207 1.92 -26.83 10.19
C GLU A 207 0.97 -26.44 9.07
N THR A 208 -0.14 -25.74 9.36
CA THR A 208 -1.15 -25.34 8.37
C THR A 208 -0.77 -24.07 7.62
N LYS A 209 0.13 -23.26 8.21
CA LYS A 209 0.65 -22.01 7.64
C LYS A 209 2.18 -22.00 7.77
N PRO A 210 2.90 -22.90 7.08
CA PRO A 210 4.37 -22.98 7.18
C PRO A 210 5.05 -21.66 6.79
N TRP A 211 4.45 -20.90 5.85
CA TRP A 211 4.88 -19.55 5.45
C TRP A 211 4.85 -18.50 6.58
N LYS A 212 4.28 -18.81 7.76
CA LYS A 212 4.32 -17.94 8.95
C LYS A 212 5.37 -18.35 9.99
N VAL A 213 5.76 -19.61 10.00
CA VAL A 213 6.47 -20.21 11.14
C VAL A 213 7.84 -20.74 10.71
N SER A 214 7.87 -21.65 9.75
CA SER A 214 9.11 -22.28 9.27
C SER A 214 9.72 -21.55 8.07
N ASP A 215 8.87 -21.16 7.12
CA ASP A 215 9.28 -20.66 5.81
C ASP A 215 8.87 -19.20 5.63
N VAL A 216 9.23 -18.36 6.60
CA VAL A 216 8.82 -16.93 6.65
C VAL A 216 9.31 -16.14 5.43
N TYR A 217 10.42 -16.56 4.83
CA TYR A 217 10.95 -15.98 3.60
C TYR A 217 9.99 -16.05 2.40
N ALA A 218 9.01 -16.97 2.43
CA ALA A 218 8.14 -17.24 1.30
C ALA A 218 7.30 -16.02 0.88
N THR A 219 6.89 -15.18 1.84
CA THR A 219 6.14 -13.94 1.52
C THR A 219 7.01 -12.93 0.78
N THR A 220 8.27 -12.81 1.18
CA THR A 220 9.24 -11.89 0.56
C THR A 220 9.61 -12.34 -0.84
N VAL A 221 9.90 -13.64 -1.01
CA VAL A 221 10.14 -14.23 -2.34
C VAL A 221 8.93 -14.07 -3.24
N PHE A 222 7.72 -14.30 -2.72
CA PHE A 222 6.49 -14.12 -3.48
C PHE A 222 6.25 -12.66 -3.90
N SER A 223 6.54 -11.71 -3.00
CA SER A 223 6.53 -10.27 -3.30
C SER A 223 7.48 -9.94 -4.45
N TRP A 224 8.71 -10.45 -4.40
CA TRP A 224 9.69 -10.26 -5.47
C TRP A 224 9.19 -10.83 -6.80
N ILE A 225 8.55 -12.01 -6.82
CA ILE A 225 7.98 -12.62 -8.04
C ILE A 225 6.90 -11.73 -8.65
N ILE A 226 5.99 -11.17 -7.86
CA ILE A 226 4.92 -10.27 -8.36
C ILE A 226 5.53 -9.04 -9.03
N MET A 227 6.65 -8.52 -8.51
CA MET A 227 7.36 -7.37 -9.08
C MET A 227 8.02 -7.63 -10.43
N GLN A 228 8.10 -8.89 -10.88
CA GLN A 228 8.69 -9.23 -12.17
C GLN A 228 7.73 -9.06 -13.35
N TYR A 229 6.43 -8.92 -13.16
CA TYR A 229 5.51 -8.82 -14.29
C TYR A 229 5.41 -7.38 -14.81
N LEU A 230 5.83 -7.15 -16.05
CA LEU A 230 5.61 -5.89 -16.76
C LEU A 230 4.32 -5.94 -17.60
N PRO A 231 3.77 -4.80 -18.03
CA PRO A 231 2.58 -4.77 -18.90
C PRO A 231 2.76 -5.51 -20.24
N THR A 232 4.00 -5.67 -20.71
CA THR A 232 4.33 -6.43 -21.92
C THR A 232 4.20 -7.95 -21.74
N ASP A 233 4.27 -8.43 -20.50
CA ASP A 233 4.40 -9.86 -20.16
C ASP A 233 3.03 -10.53 -19.95
N ARG A 234 2.01 -10.04 -20.67
CA ARG A 234 0.60 -10.40 -20.49
C ARG A 234 0.36 -11.90 -20.53
N ASP A 235 0.91 -12.58 -21.53
CA ASP A 235 0.65 -14.01 -21.74
C ASP A 235 1.25 -14.87 -20.61
N HIS A 236 2.43 -14.50 -20.12
CA HIS A 236 3.07 -15.16 -18.98
C HIS A 236 2.31 -14.88 -17.67
N LEU A 237 1.85 -13.65 -17.47
CA LEU A 237 0.99 -13.31 -16.32
C LEU A 237 -0.29 -14.14 -16.33
N GLU A 238 -1.00 -14.19 -17.46
CA GLU A 238 -2.23 -14.98 -17.59
C GLU A 238 -1.99 -16.48 -17.40
N ALA A 239 -0.84 -17.01 -17.83
CA ALA A 239 -0.45 -18.40 -17.62
C ALA A 239 -0.16 -18.72 -16.14
N HIS A 240 0.56 -17.84 -15.45
CA HIS A 240 0.91 -18.01 -14.03
C HIS A 240 -0.20 -17.60 -13.07
N PHE A 241 -1.25 -16.94 -13.56
CA PHE A 241 -2.37 -16.42 -12.79
C PHE A 241 -2.95 -17.42 -11.75
N PRO A 242 -3.17 -18.71 -12.05
CA PRO A 242 -3.68 -19.68 -11.07
C PRO A 242 -2.74 -19.96 -9.89
N LEU A 243 -1.44 -19.67 -10.03
CA LEU A 243 -0.43 -19.85 -8.98
C LEU A 243 -0.25 -18.58 -8.14
N LEU A 244 -0.55 -17.40 -8.71
CA LEU A 244 -0.40 -16.10 -8.05
C LEU A 244 -1.60 -15.74 -7.17
N VAL A 245 -2.81 -16.09 -7.60
CA VAL A 245 -4.05 -15.72 -6.90
C VAL A 245 -4.17 -16.34 -5.49
N PRO A 246 -3.91 -17.65 -5.28
CA PRO A 246 -4.13 -18.26 -3.97
C PRO A 246 -3.26 -17.67 -2.85
N PRO A 247 -1.93 -17.44 -3.04
CA PRO A 247 -1.13 -16.80 -2.00
C PRO A 247 -1.57 -15.38 -1.65
N ILE A 248 -1.98 -14.56 -2.64
CA ILE A 248 -2.50 -13.20 -2.38
C ILE A 248 -3.75 -13.27 -1.50
N LEU A 249 -4.70 -14.14 -1.85
CA LEU A 249 -5.92 -14.31 -1.06
C LEU A 249 -5.64 -14.87 0.33
N ALA A 250 -4.75 -15.85 0.45
CA ALA A 250 -4.36 -16.43 1.74
C ALA A 250 -3.76 -15.39 2.69
N LEU A 251 -3.03 -14.40 2.17
CA LEU A 251 -2.50 -13.28 2.95
C LEU A 251 -3.60 -12.29 3.37
N ILE A 252 -4.52 -11.96 2.47
CA ILE A 252 -5.65 -11.03 2.75
C ILE A 252 -6.62 -11.63 3.79
N ASP A 253 -6.91 -12.92 3.69
CA ASP A 253 -7.84 -13.63 4.57
C ASP A 253 -7.21 -14.00 5.92
N ASP A 254 -5.93 -13.72 6.11
CA ASP A 254 -5.21 -14.10 7.32
C ASP A 254 -5.68 -13.32 8.57
N GLU A 255 -5.56 -13.90 9.76
CA GLU A 255 -5.98 -13.26 11.01
C GLU A 255 -5.06 -12.11 11.45
N SER A 256 -3.78 -12.15 11.07
CA SER A 256 -2.78 -11.17 11.49
C SER A 256 -2.77 -9.97 10.54
N LEU A 257 -2.91 -8.78 11.13
CA LEU A 257 -3.04 -7.51 10.41
C LEU A 257 -1.84 -7.21 9.47
N PRO A 258 -0.58 -7.46 9.86
CA PRO A 258 0.56 -7.33 8.95
C PRO A 258 0.42 -8.16 7.66
N PHE A 259 -0.08 -9.40 7.73
CA PHE A 259 -0.27 -10.23 6.54
C PHE A 259 -1.44 -9.73 5.69
N LYS A 260 -2.54 -9.28 6.32
CA LYS A 260 -3.64 -8.61 5.60
C LYS A 260 -3.15 -7.40 4.81
N ALA A 261 -2.36 -6.55 5.46
CA ALA A 261 -1.80 -5.35 4.87
C ALA A 261 -0.83 -5.71 3.72
N HIS A 262 0.03 -6.70 3.93
CA HIS A 262 0.93 -7.21 2.90
C HIS A 262 0.16 -7.77 1.69
N GLY A 263 -0.88 -8.57 1.91
CA GLY A 263 -1.75 -9.09 0.87
C GLY A 263 -2.45 -8.00 0.06
N CYS A 264 -2.94 -6.93 0.70
CA CYS A 264 -3.53 -5.77 0.03
C CYS A 264 -2.49 -5.00 -0.81
N SER A 265 -1.27 -4.85 -0.30
CA SER A 265 -0.16 -4.25 -1.04
C SER A 265 0.21 -5.07 -2.27
N LEU A 266 0.35 -6.39 -2.12
CA LEU A 266 0.62 -7.31 -3.22
C LEU A 266 -0.49 -7.31 -4.27
N LEU A 267 -1.76 -7.26 -3.84
CA LEU A 267 -2.89 -7.12 -4.75
C LEU A 267 -2.77 -5.84 -5.58
N SER A 268 -2.48 -4.70 -4.95
CA SER A 268 -2.31 -3.41 -5.65
C SER A 268 -1.23 -3.50 -6.72
N GLN A 269 -0.09 -4.10 -6.37
CA GLN A 269 1.05 -4.32 -7.24
C GLN A 269 0.73 -5.27 -8.41
N PHE A 270 0.09 -6.40 -8.11
CA PHE A 270 -0.33 -7.40 -9.09
C PHE A 270 -1.33 -6.85 -10.12
N LEU A 271 -2.17 -5.89 -9.72
CA LEU A 271 -3.16 -5.27 -10.60
C LEU A 271 -2.56 -4.29 -11.63
N ILE A 272 -1.37 -3.73 -11.38
CA ILE A 272 -0.72 -2.76 -12.28
C ILE A 272 -0.51 -3.33 -13.68
N PRO A 273 0.23 -4.45 -13.88
CA PRO A 273 0.46 -5.02 -15.21
C PRO A 273 -0.83 -5.53 -15.86
N ILE A 274 -1.82 -5.98 -15.09
CA ILE A 274 -3.14 -6.40 -15.62
C ILE A 274 -3.87 -5.20 -16.24
N ARG A 275 -3.89 -4.08 -15.53
CA ARG A 275 -4.53 -2.85 -15.97
C ARG A 275 -3.86 -2.27 -17.21
N GLU A 276 -2.54 -2.15 -17.17
CA GLU A 276 -1.77 -1.50 -18.23
C GLU A 276 -1.67 -2.35 -19.51
N SER A 277 -1.68 -3.68 -19.39
CA SER A 277 -1.76 -4.59 -20.55
C SER A 277 -3.18 -4.73 -21.15
N GLY A 278 -4.18 -4.13 -20.51
CA GLY A 278 -5.58 -4.28 -20.88
C GLY A 278 -6.08 -5.73 -20.78
N SER A 279 -5.57 -6.51 -19.82
CA SER A 279 -6.02 -7.89 -19.61
C SER A 279 -7.40 -7.95 -18.96
N ASP A 280 -8.28 -8.77 -19.52
CA ASP A 280 -9.62 -9.04 -19.03
C ASP A 280 -9.69 -10.29 -18.13
N ILE A 281 -8.52 -10.82 -17.72
CA ILE A 281 -8.40 -12.06 -16.94
C ILE A 281 -9.24 -12.06 -15.66
N LEU A 282 -9.33 -10.94 -14.95
CA LEU A 282 -10.14 -10.80 -13.73
C LEU A 282 -11.63 -11.02 -13.98
N ARG A 283 -12.13 -10.52 -15.12
CA ARG A 283 -13.53 -10.70 -15.54
C ARG A 283 -13.78 -12.12 -16.02
N ARG A 284 -12.89 -12.67 -16.85
CA ARG A 284 -13.01 -14.04 -17.37
C ARG A 284 -12.97 -15.10 -16.27
N SER A 285 -12.22 -14.84 -15.20
CA SER A 285 -12.08 -15.73 -14.04
C SER A 285 -13.09 -15.48 -12.92
N ASN A 286 -13.92 -14.43 -13.03
CA ASN A 286 -14.85 -13.94 -11.99
C ASN A 286 -14.18 -13.60 -10.64
N LEU A 287 -12.87 -13.37 -10.62
CA LEU A 287 -12.13 -13.08 -9.40
C LEU A 287 -12.28 -11.64 -8.91
N SER A 288 -12.79 -10.71 -9.73
CA SER A 288 -13.08 -9.34 -9.27
C SER A 288 -13.95 -9.35 -8.01
N SER A 289 -15.01 -10.15 -8.01
CA SER A 289 -15.88 -10.30 -6.83
C SER A 289 -15.20 -11.02 -5.66
N VAL A 290 -14.30 -11.97 -5.93
CA VAL A 290 -13.60 -12.73 -4.88
C VAL A 290 -12.62 -11.82 -4.13
N PHE A 291 -11.84 -11.01 -4.84
CA PHE A 291 -10.96 -10.03 -4.21
C PHE A 291 -11.74 -8.91 -3.51
N GLU A 292 -12.87 -8.47 -4.05
CA GLU A 292 -13.76 -7.50 -3.38
C GLU A 292 -14.28 -8.07 -2.05
N GLU A 293 -14.77 -9.32 -2.06
CA GLU A 293 -15.24 -10.03 -0.87
C GLU A 293 -14.11 -10.26 0.16
N ALA A 294 -12.87 -10.51 -0.28
CA ALA A 294 -11.71 -10.73 0.59
C ALA A 294 -11.19 -9.42 1.23
N VAL A 295 -11.16 -8.31 0.48
CA VAL A 295 -10.63 -7.02 0.98
C VAL A 295 -11.65 -6.28 1.86
N THR A 296 -12.95 -6.46 1.61
CA THR A 296 -14.00 -5.72 2.34
C THR A 296 -13.91 -5.87 3.87
N PRO A 297 -13.71 -7.07 4.46
CA PRO A 297 -13.53 -7.23 5.90
C PRO A 297 -12.36 -6.41 6.48
N CYS A 298 -11.30 -6.14 5.71
CA CYS A 298 -10.18 -5.32 6.16
C CYS A 298 -10.59 -3.86 6.39
N LEU A 299 -11.63 -3.37 5.71
CA LEU A 299 -12.13 -1.99 5.85
C LEU A 299 -12.83 -1.73 7.19
N LEU A 300 -13.13 -2.80 7.93
CA LEU A 300 -13.82 -2.78 9.22
C LEU A 300 -12.85 -2.98 10.40
N SER A 301 -11.54 -3.09 10.16
CA SER A 301 -10.51 -3.12 11.19
C SER A 301 -10.33 -1.73 11.80
N LEU A 302 -11.17 -1.43 12.80
CA LEU A 302 -11.28 -0.12 13.44
C LEU A 302 -11.18 -0.25 14.98
N PRO A 303 -10.86 0.87 15.68
CA PRO A 303 -11.02 0.95 17.12
C PRO A 303 -12.48 0.72 17.54
N THR A 304 -12.77 0.18 18.73
CA THR A 304 -11.83 -0.09 19.84
C THR A 304 -11.14 -1.46 19.78
N ILE A 305 -11.52 -2.32 18.84
CA ILE A 305 -10.96 -3.69 18.72
C ILE A 305 -9.56 -3.64 18.09
N THR A 306 -9.38 -2.81 17.06
CA THR A 306 -8.08 -2.64 16.39
C THR A 306 -7.45 -1.33 16.87
N PRO A 307 -6.19 -1.32 17.36
CA PRO A 307 -5.49 -0.08 17.70
C PRO A 307 -5.44 0.91 16.53
N GLU A 308 -5.34 2.22 16.82
CA GLU A 308 -5.40 3.26 15.80
C GLU A 308 -4.27 3.13 14.76
N ASP A 309 -3.04 2.88 15.18
CA ASP A 309 -1.89 2.75 14.27
C ASP A 309 -2.03 1.52 13.35
N ASP A 310 -2.48 0.38 13.89
CA ASP A 310 -2.72 -0.83 13.10
C ASP A 310 -3.87 -0.63 12.10
N SER A 311 -4.92 0.10 12.51
CA SER A 311 -6.03 0.47 11.64
C SER A 311 -5.53 1.35 10.49
N LEU A 312 -4.73 2.38 10.78
CA LEU A 312 -4.15 3.26 9.77
C LEU A 312 -3.26 2.50 8.78
N GLN A 313 -2.42 1.57 9.26
CA GLN A 313 -1.56 0.77 8.39
C GLN A 313 -2.37 -0.12 7.45
N LEU A 314 -3.38 -0.85 7.96
CA LEU A 314 -4.18 -1.75 7.15
C LEU A 314 -5.12 -0.99 6.19
N LEU A 315 -5.84 0.01 6.68
CA LEU A 315 -6.77 0.78 5.86
C LEU A 315 -6.04 1.59 4.78
N GLY A 316 -4.84 2.09 5.09
CA GLY A 316 -3.97 2.80 4.16
C GLY A 316 -3.58 1.99 2.92
N VAL A 317 -3.57 0.65 3.01
CA VAL A 317 -3.33 -0.23 1.85
C VAL A 317 -4.60 -0.88 1.32
N ALA A 318 -5.62 -1.14 2.16
CA ALA A 318 -6.84 -1.81 1.76
C ALA A 318 -7.75 -0.94 0.87
N TYR A 319 -7.95 0.34 1.21
CA TYR A 319 -8.77 1.24 0.38
C TYR A 319 -8.17 1.44 -1.02
N PRO A 320 -6.87 1.76 -1.19
CA PRO A 320 -6.25 1.84 -2.51
C PRO A 320 -6.28 0.52 -3.29
N ALA A 321 -6.08 -0.62 -2.61
CA ALA A 321 -6.15 -1.94 -3.26
C ALA A 321 -7.54 -2.21 -3.83
N LEU A 322 -8.60 -1.96 -3.05
CA LEU A 322 -9.97 -2.12 -3.50
C LEU A 322 -10.30 -1.17 -4.65
N LEU A 323 -9.91 0.11 -4.56
CA LEU A 323 -10.15 1.06 -5.64
C LEU A 323 -9.40 0.65 -6.92
N SER A 324 -8.14 0.20 -6.81
CA SER A 324 -7.35 -0.31 -7.93
C SER A 324 -8.01 -1.53 -8.57
N LEU A 325 -8.56 -2.44 -7.77
CA LEU A 325 -9.32 -3.61 -8.24
C LEU A 325 -10.56 -3.18 -9.01
N LEU A 326 -11.33 -2.22 -8.49
CA LEU A 326 -12.54 -1.70 -9.15
C LEU A 326 -12.19 -0.99 -10.46
N LYS A 327 -11.13 -0.19 -10.50
CA LYS A 327 -10.65 0.48 -11.73
C LYS A 327 -10.16 -0.51 -12.77
N THR A 328 -9.41 -1.52 -12.36
CA THR A 328 -8.90 -2.57 -13.26
C THR A 328 -10.05 -3.43 -13.77
N SER A 329 -11.03 -3.72 -12.92
CA SER A 329 -12.18 -4.54 -13.29
C SER A 329 -13.19 -3.80 -14.13
N TYR A 330 -13.49 -2.52 -13.87
CA TYR A 330 -14.63 -1.81 -14.48
C TYR A 330 -14.28 -0.47 -15.13
N GLY A 331 -13.11 0.10 -14.83
CA GLY A 331 -12.72 1.45 -15.26
C GLY A 331 -12.26 1.58 -16.70
N TYR A 332 -11.84 0.48 -17.35
CA TYR A 332 -11.35 0.49 -18.73
C TYR A 332 -12.21 -0.35 -19.67
N PRO A 333 -12.61 0.17 -20.85
CA PRO A 333 -13.29 -0.62 -21.85
C PRO A 333 -12.38 -1.73 -22.37
N SER A 334 -12.82 -3.00 -22.31
CA SER A 334 -12.15 -4.06 -23.06
C SER A 334 -12.31 -3.76 -24.56
N TYR A 335 -11.21 -3.45 -25.25
CA TYR A 335 -11.20 -3.05 -26.66
C TYR A 335 -11.61 -4.18 -27.63
N LYS A 336 -11.84 -5.41 -27.15
CA LYS A 336 -12.05 -6.61 -27.96
C LYS A 336 -13.52 -6.91 -28.31
N LEU A 337 -14.41 -5.91 -28.41
CA LEU A 337 -15.79 -6.13 -28.86
C LEU A 337 -15.99 -5.77 -30.35
N PRO A 338 -16.47 -6.71 -31.19
CA PRO A 338 -16.53 -6.55 -32.65
C PRO A 338 -17.61 -5.60 -33.17
N HIS A 339 -18.61 -5.21 -32.35
CA HIS A 339 -19.68 -4.29 -32.77
C HIS A 339 -19.81 -3.04 -31.87
N PRO A 340 -19.99 -1.84 -32.46
CA PRO A 340 -20.04 -0.58 -31.72
C PRO A 340 -21.26 -0.45 -30.79
N SER A 341 -22.44 -0.96 -31.20
CA SER A 341 -23.66 -0.92 -30.40
C SER A 341 -23.58 -1.78 -29.12
N SER A 342 -23.04 -3.01 -29.22
CA SER A 342 -22.79 -3.87 -28.05
C SER A 342 -21.71 -3.28 -27.12
N ARG A 343 -20.72 -2.57 -27.69
CA ARG A 343 -19.66 -1.90 -26.92
C ARG A 343 -20.22 -0.80 -26.02
N HIS A 344 -21.07 0.09 -26.55
CA HIS A 344 -21.68 1.15 -25.75
C HIS A 344 -22.54 0.60 -24.60
N GLN A 345 -23.31 -0.45 -24.84
CA GLN A 345 -24.15 -1.08 -23.81
C GLN A 345 -23.31 -1.75 -22.70
N GLN A 346 -22.19 -2.38 -23.05
CA GLN A 346 -21.30 -2.96 -22.05
C GLN A 346 -20.57 -1.88 -21.24
N LEU A 347 -20.11 -0.81 -21.90
CA LEU A 347 -19.45 0.32 -21.26
C LEU A 347 -20.36 1.03 -20.25
N SER A 348 -21.65 1.19 -20.59
CA SER A 348 -22.63 1.74 -19.65
C SER A 348 -22.87 0.80 -18.46
N LYS A 349 -22.92 -0.52 -18.70
CA LYS A 349 -23.06 -1.52 -17.62
C LYS A 349 -21.84 -1.53 -16.69
N ASP A 350 -20.64 -1.44 -17.25
CA ASP A 350 -19.40 -1.43 -16.48
C ASP A 350 -19.27 -0.14 -15.66
N LYS A 351 -19.59 1.01 -16.25
CA LYS A 351 -19.66 2.29 -15.55
C LYS A 351 -20.68 2.24 -14.41
N GLN A 352 -21.86 1.67 -14.64
CA GLN A 352 -22.87 1.51 -13.60
C GLN A 352 -22.36 0.61 -12.47
N LYS A 353 -21.77 -0.56 -12.78
CA LYS A 353 -21.18 -1.45 -11.77
C LYS A 353 -20.07 -0.78 -10.98
N TYR A 354 -19.21 -0.01 -11.64
CA TYR A 354 -18.15 0.77 -10.98
C TYR A 354 -18.76 1.76 -9.98
N THR A 355 -19.72 2.57 -10.43
CA THR A 355 -20.43 3.52 -9.58
C THR A 355 -21.13 2.81 -8.41
N ASP A 356 -21.78 1.67 -8.64
CA ASP A 356 -22.46 0.90 -7.59
C ASP A 356 -21.46 0.34 -6.57
N SER A 357 -20.29 -0.15 -7.00
CA SER A 357 -19.25 -0.64 -6.08
C SER A 357 -18.61 0.49 -5.28
N VAL A 358 -18.24 1.61 -5.90
CA VAL A 358 -17.72 2.78 -5.16
C VAL A 358 -18.78 3.33 -4.20
N THR A 359 -20.05 3.35 -4.61
CA THR A 359 -21.17 3.71 -3.73
C THR A 359 -21.22 2.80 -2.49
N LYS A 360 -21.03 1.48 -2.67
CA LYS A 360 -21.00 0.55 -1.53
C LYS A 360 -19.84 0.84 -0.59
N VAL A 361 -18.65 1.13 -1.13
CA VAL A 361 -17.49 1.54 -0.31
C VAL A 361 -17.83 2.79 0.51
N LEU A 362 -18.43 3.80 -0.10
CA LEU A 362 -18.82 5.03 0.58
C LEU A 362 -19.85 4.77 1.70
N ARG A 363 -20.96 4.09 1.39
CA ARG A 363 -22.13 4.00 2.28
C ARG A 363 -22.04 2.89 3.32
N PHE A 364 -21.37 1.78 3.02
CA PHE A 364 -21.30 0.64 3.93
C PHE A 364 -19.97 0.54 4.67
N ASN A 365 -18.94 1.27 4.23
CA ASN A 365 -17.63 1.26 4.88
C ASN A 365 -17.28 2.67 5.36
N LEU A 366 -16.99 3.62 4.46
CA LEU A 366 -16.43 4.92 4.85
C LEU A 366 -17.31 5.74 5.82
N ILE A 367 -18.56 6.00 5.46
CA ILE A 367 -19.48 6.81 6.28
C ILE A 367 -19.75 6.12 7.63
N PRO A 368 -20.16 4.83 7.68
CA PRO A 368 -20.34 4.13 8.95
C PRO A 368 -19.07 4.06 9.80
N SER A 369 -17.91 3.78 9.20
CA SER A 369 -16.63 3.72 9.91
C SER A 369 -16.27 5.06 10.55
N PHE A 370 -16.52 6.18 9.85
CA PHE A 370 -16.32 7.51 10.39
C PHE A 370 -17.26 7.78 11.58
N HIS A 371 -18.54 7.45 11.44
CA HIS A 371 -19.50 7.57 12.54
C HIS A 371 -19.23 6.61 13.70
N HIS A 372 -18.61 5.46 13.47
CA HIS A 372 -18.25 4.52 14.53
C HIS A 372 -17.16 5.07 15.44
N ILE A 373 -16.15 5.70 14.84
CA ILE A 373 -15.00 6.27 15.57
C ILE A 373 -15.25 7.70 16.05
N SER A 374 -16.35 8.33 15.62
CA SER A 374 -16.73 9.69 16.00
C SER A 374 -18.00 9.65 16.84
N SER A 375 -18.02 10.35 17.98
CA SER A 375 -19.26 10.49 18.75
C SER A 375 -20.15 11.56 18.12
N THR A 376 -20.78 11.20 16.99
CA THR A 376 -21.86 11.98 16.34
C THR A 376 -23.24 11.44 16.75
N ASN A 377 -23.28 10.63 17.81
CA ASN A 377 -24.46 9.85 18.16
C ASN A 377 -25.59 10.79 18.62
N PRO A 378 -26.78 10.78 17.97
CA PRO A 378 -27.91 11.63 18.36
C PRO A 378 -28.47 11.33 19.76
N ALA A 379 -28.00 10.27 20.43
CA ALA A 379 -28.32 9.93 21.80
C ALA A 379 -27.37 10.55 22.85
N SER A 380 -26.32 11.28 22.43
CA SER A 380 -25.37 11.91 23.36
C SER A 380 -25.92 13.23 23.90
N VAL A 381 -25.68 13.50 25.19
CA VAL A 381 -26.13 14.72 25.90
C VAL A 381 -25.39 15.97 25.40
N SER A 382 -24.27 15.80 24.69
CA SER A 382 -23.50 16.88 24.08
C SER A 382 -23.95 17.16 22.65
N SER A 383 -24.31 18.40 22.34
CA SER A 383 -24.66 18.85 20.98
C SER A 383 -23.49 18.88 19.98
N PHE A 384 -22.28 18.49 20.39
CA PHE A 384 -21.05 18.61 19.60
C PHE A 384 -20.46 17.25 19.27
N ALA A 385 -19.95 17.11 18.05
CA ALA A 385 -19.22 15.92 17.64
C ALA A 385 -17.88 15.83 18.38
N SER A 386 -17.51 14.62 18.81
CA SER A 386 -16.19 14.32 19.39
C SER A 386 -15.43 13.32 18.51
N PHE A 387 -14.12 13.55 18.38
CA PHE A 387 -13.21 12.79 17.52
C PHE A 387 -12.07 12.19 18.36
N PRO A 388 -12.32 11.08 19.08
CA PRO A 388 -11.31 10.44 19.94
C PRO A 388 -10.11 9.90 19.16
N PHE A 389 -10.28 9.61 17.86
CA PHE A 389 -9.23 9.14 16.95
C PHE A 389 -9.06 10.13 15.80
N PRO A 390 -8.47 11.32 16.03
CA PRO A 390 -8.47 12.40 15.05
C PRO A 390 -7.61 12.09 13.81
N ARG A 391 -6.52 11.31 13.94
CA ARG A 391 -5.69 10.86 12.81
C ARG A 391 -6.49 9.92 11.90
N LEU A 392 -7.13 8.92 12.49
CA LEU A 392 -8.00 8.00 11.75
C LEU A 392 -9.22 8.70 11.15
N SER A 393 -9.83 9.65 11.86
CA SER A 393 -10.93 10.46 11.35
C SER A 393 -10.51 11.27 10.13
N ALA A 394 -9.33 11.91 10.17
CA ALA A 394 -8.79 12.66 9.04
C ALA A 394 -8.55 11.73 7.83
N PHE A 395 -7.92 10.58 8.07
CA PHE A 395 -7.70 9.56 7.04
C PHE A 395 -9.02 9.11 6.38
N LEU A 396 -10.07 8.82 7.15
CA LEU A 396 -11.36 8.40 6.59
C LEU A 396 -12.01 9.51 5.76
N VAL A 397 -11.90 10.78 6.18
CA VAL A 397 -12.40 11.92 5.41
C VAL A 397 -11.62 12.12 4.10
N GLU A 398 -10.30 11.87 4.10
CA GLU A 398 -9.49 11.84 2.87
C GLU A 398 -9.97 10.72 1.93
N GLN A 399 -10.26 9.52 2.46
CA GLN A 399 -10.82 8.43 1.65
C GLN A 399 -12.24 8.76 1.13
N ILE A 400 -13.07 9.47 1.91
CA ILE A 400 -14.36 10.00 1.45
C ILE A 400 -14.16 10.98 0.28
N THR A 401 -13.16 11.85 0.36
CA THR A 401 -12.80 12.78 -0.73
C THR A 401 -12.50 12.02 -2.02
N ILE A 402 -11.70 10.96 -1.93
CA ILE A 402 -11.39 10.09 -3.07
C ILE A 402 -12.67 9.45 -3.62
N ALA A 403 -13.51 8.85 -2.76
CA ALA A 403 -14.76 8.23 -3.19
C ALA A 403 -15.72 9.21 -3.87
N VAL A 404 -15.84 10.45 -3.36
CA VAL A 404 -16.64 11.53 -3.97
C VAL A 404 -16.13 11.89 -5.35
N ASN A 405 -14.81 12.00 -5.53
CA ASN A 405 -14.19 12.24 -6.83
C ASN A 405 -14.39 11.04 -7.79
N GLU A 406 -14.43 9.80 -7.30
CA GLU A 406 -14.71 8.63 -8.14
C GLU A 406 -16.19 8.53 -8.54
N LEU A 407 -17.12 8.98 -7.68
CA LEU A 407 -18.56 8.98 -7.96
C LEU A 407 -18.99 10.10 -8.90
N GLN A 408 -18.23 11.20 -8.98
CA GLN A 408 -18.52 12.34 -9.83
C GLN A 408 -19.95 12.87 -9.56
N ILE A 409 -20.73 13.16 -10.60
CA ILE A 409 -22.11 13.65 -10.51
C ILE A 409 -23.05 12.78 -9.65
N HIS A 410 -22.73 11.50 -9.45
CA HIS A 410 -23.51 10.61 -8.61
C HIS A 410 -23.42 10.96 -7.11
N THR A 411 -22.42 11.74 -6.70
CA THR A 411 -22.29 12.31 -5.34
C THR A 411 -23.54 13.09 -4.92
N THR A 412 -24.26 13.70 -5.87
CA THR A 412 -25.52 14.44 -5.60
C THR A 412 -26.55 13.63 -4.81
N LYS A 413 -26.55 12.30 -4.94
CA LYS A 413 -27.48 11.40 -4.24
C LYS A 413 -27.18 11.25 -2.75
N TYR A 414 -25.95 11.56 -2.33
CA TYR A 414 -25.44 11.27 -0.99
C TYR A 414 -25.20 12.53 -0.15
N LEU A 415 -25.62 13.71 -0.65
CA LEU A 415 -25.48 14.98 0.08
C LEU A 415 -26.11 14.92 1.48
N GLN A 416 -27.22 14.22 1.65
CA GLN A 416 -27.88 14.10 2.95
C GLN A 416 -27.05 13.33 3.99
N GLU A 417 -26.16 12.43 3.56
CA GLU A 417 -25.25 11.69 4.45
C GLU A 417 -23.91 12.43 4.60
N LEU A 418 -23.41 13.06 3.52
CA LEU A 418 -22.11 13.73 3.49
C LEU A 418 -22.11 15.10 4.19
N ILE A 419 -23.13 15.92 3.99
CA ILE A 419 -23.14 17.31 4.50
C ILE A 419 -23.16 17.34 6.04
N PRO A 420 -24.01 16.57 6.75
CA PRO A 420 -23.99 16.57 8.21
C PRO A 420 -22.64 16.11 8.79
N LEU A 421 -22.00 15.11 8.15
CA LEU A 421 -20.68 14.63 8.51
C LEU A 421 -19.63 15.76 8.42
N LEU A 422 -19.57 16.44 7.27
CA LEU A 422 -18.62 17.51 7.02
C LEU A 422 -18.89 18.73 7.91
N TYR A 423 -20.14 19.12 8.08
CA TYR A 423 -20.56 20.19 8.98
C TYR A 423 -20.11 19.90 10.42
N SER A 424 -20.42 18.72 10.94
CA SER A 424 -20.06 18.34 12.32
C SER A 424 -18.54 18.31 12.56
N THR A 425 -17.77 18.01 11.52
CA THR A 425 -16.30 18.01 11.57
C THR A 425 -15.74 19.43 11.57
N LEU A 426 -16.23 20.29 10.66
CA LEU A 426 -15.79 21.69 10.55
C LEU A 426 -16.22 22.56 11.73
N SER A 427 -17.41 22.31 12.29
CA SER A 427 -17.93 23.04 13.45
C SER A 427 -17.46 22.48 14.81
N SER A 428 -16.49 21.56 14.83
CA SER A 428 -16.00 20.95 16.06
C SER A 428 -15.32 21.97 16.98
N PRO A 429 -15.80 22.19 18.22
CA PRO A 429 -15.23 23.19 19.13
C PRO A 429 -13.75 22.92 19.50
N PHE A 430 -13.29 21.69 19.31
CA PHE A 430 -11.91 21.28 19.58
C PHE A 430 -11.12 20.97 18.29
N GLY A 431 -11.64 21.36 17.12
CA GLY A 431 -11.03 21.03 15.83
C GLY A 431 -9.61 21.59 15.67
N THR A 432 -9.32 22.75 16.26
CA THR A 432 -8.00 23.41 16.20
C THR A 432 -6.90 22.62 16.91
N ALA A 433 -7.23 21.69 17.81
CA ALA A 433 -6.27 20.78 18.43
C ALA A 433 -5.67 19.78 17.42
N TYR A 434 -6.36 19.52 16.30
CA TYR A 434 -5.84 18.69 15.22
C TYR A 434 -6.23 19.27 13.84
N PRO A 435 -5.51 20.29 13.35
CA PRO A 435 -5.85 21.01 12.12
C PRO A 435 -5.91 20.13 10.86
N LEU A 436 -5.21 18.99 10.84
CA LEU A 436 -5.22 18.05 9.72
C LEU A 436 -6.62 17.45 9.46
N LEU A 437 -7.43 17.22 10.51
CA LEU A 437 -8.82 16.77 10.33
C LEU A 437 -9.69 17.86 9.70
N LEU A 438 -9.53 19.11 10.12
CA LEU A 438 -10.24 20.25 9.54
C LEU A 438 -9.83 20.50 8.08
N LEU A 439 -8.54 20.32 7.76
CA LEU A 439 -8.03 20.38 6.39
C LEU A 439 -8.63 19.27 5.51
N ALA A 440 -8.68 18.03 6.02
CA ALA A 440 -9.31 16.93 5.32
C ALA A 440 -10.81 17.21 5.06
N ALA A 441 -11.54 17.71 6.07
CA ALA A 441 -12.96 18.06 5.94
C ALA A 441 -13.20 19.22 4.98
N THR A 442 -12.33 20.23 4.97
CA THR A 442 -12.38 21.34 4.02
C THR A 442 -12.17 20.84 2.59
N THR A 443 -11.17 19.98 2.38
CA THR A 443 -10.86 19.38 1.07
C THR A 443 -12.02 18.49 0.59
N ALA A 444 -12.58 17.66 1.47
CA ALA A 444 -13.75 16.84 1.18
C ALA A 444 -14.97 17.70 0.81
N THR A 445 -15.16 18.83 1.48
CA THR A 445 -16.24 19.77 1.18
C THR A 445 -16.07 20.41 -0.19
N CYS A 446 -14.85 20.84 -0.55
CA CYS A 446 -14.54 21.30 -1.90
C CYS A 446 -14.86 20.24 -2.96
N ALA A 447 -14.43 18.98 -2.73
CA ALA A 447 -14.73 17.88 -3.63
C ALA A 447 -16.24 17.63 -3.75
N VAL A 448 -17.01 17.72 -2.67
CA VAL A 448 -18.48 17.64 -2.71
C VAL A 448 -19.06 18.78 -3.54
N ILE A 449 -18.59 20.02 -3.37
CA ILE A 449 -19.07 21.16 -4.15
C ILE A 449 -18.81 20.94 -5.65
N LEU A 450 -17.59 20.53 -6.03
CA LEU A 450 -17.22 20.27 -7.43
C LEU A 450 -18.08 19.17 -8.06
N ASN A 451 -18.22 18.04 -7.36
CA ASN A 451 -18.89 16.85 -7.91
C ASN A 451 -20.41 16.89 -7.79
N ALA A 452 -20.97 17.69 -6.86
CA ALA A 452 -22.41 17.79 -6.63
C ALA A 452 -23.00 19.17 -6.91
N HIS A 453 -22.26 20.02 -7.65
CA HIS A 453 -22.61 21.41 -7.97
C HIS A 453 -24.08 21.66 -8.37
N PRO A 454 -24.83 20.78 -9.09
CA PRO A 454 -26.20 21.10 -9.46
C PRO A 454 -27.19 21.08 -8.29
N ARG A 455 -26.83 20.43 -7.17
CA ARG A 455 -27.72 20.21 -6.01
C ARG A 455 -27.20 20.83 -4.71
N VAL A 456 -25.97 21.35 -4.70
CA VAL A 456 -25.31 21.93 -3.52
C VAL A 456 -26.01 23.18 -2.99
N TRP A 457 -26.73 23.92 -3.84
CA TRP A 457 -27.48 25.13 -3.44
C TRP A 457 -28.47 24.92 -2.28
N ARG A 458 -29.01 23.70 -2.14
CA ARG A 458 -29.92 23.32 -1.07
C ARG A 458 -29.23 23.26 0.30
N TRP A 459 -27.92 23.03 0.31
CA TRP A 459 -27.08 22.80 1.48
C TRP A 459 -26.14 23.98 1.76
N ARG A 460 -26.33 25.12 1.08
CA ARG A 460 -25.44 26.28 1.19
C ARG A 460 -25.37 26.82 2.61
N GLY A 461 -26.46 26.76 3.37
CA GLY A 461 -26.52 27.24 4.75
C GLY A 461 -25.65 26.42 5.68
N GLU A 462 -25.75 25.10 5.61
CA GLU A 462 -24.92 24.16 6.38
C GLU A 462 -23.45 24.27 5.97
N LEU A 463 -23.16 24.36 4.67
CA LEU A 463 -21.80 24.52 4.17
C LEU A 463 -21.14 25.82 4.65
N LEU A 464 -21.86 26.95 4.56
CA LEU A 464 -21.39 28.23 5.08
C LEU A 464 -21.26 28.20 6.61
N GLY A 465 -22.25 27.63 7.31
CA GLY A 465 -22.22 27.51 8.76
C GLY A 465 -21.01 26.72 9.26
N GLY A 466 -20.67 25.62 8.60
CA GLY A 466 -19.47 24.83 8.91
C GLY A 466 -18.18 25.62 8.67
N ALA A 467 -18.07 26.27 7.50
CA ALA A 467 -16.89 27.06 7.15
C ALA A 467 -16.70 28.28 8.08
N CYS A 468 -17.77 29.01 8.40
CA CYS A 468 -17.76 30.14 9.32
C CYS A 468 -17.38 29.69 10.75
N SER A 469 -17.99 28.60 11.24
CA SER A 469 -17.66 28.07 12.57
C SER A 469 -16.18 27.72 12.68
N CYS A 470 -15.65 26.99 11.69
CA CYS A 470 -14.25 26.60 11.63
C CYS A 470 -13.32 27.82 11.58
N TRP A 471 -13.67 28.82 10.76
CA TRP A 471 -12.89 30.04 10.62
C TRP A 471 -12.80 30.86 11.91
N LEU A 472 -13.90 31.00 12.63
CA LEU A 472 -13.93 31.74 13.91
C LEU A 472 -13.07 31.02 14.96
N GLN A 473 -13.19 29.69 15.06
CA GLN A 473 -12.36 28.88 15.96
C GLN A 473 -10.86 29.00 15.64
N VAL A 474 -10.48 28.93 14.37
CA VAL A 474 -9.09 29.13 13.92
C VAL A 474 -8.61 30.54 14.24
N SER A 475 -9.44 31.55 14.00
CA SER A 475 -9.08 32.95 14.27
C SER A 475 -8.90 33.21 15.77
N GLU A 476 -9.71 32.58 16.62
CA GLU A 476 -9.56 32.67 18.08
C GLU A 476 -8.30 31.95 18.57
N GLU A 477 -7.97 30.78 18.01
CA GLU A 477 -6.74 30.07 18.34
C GLU A 477 -5.48 30.84 17.90
N GLU A 478 -5.49 31.45 16.71
CA GLU A 478 -4.39 32.33 16.25
C GLU A 478 -4.20 33.53 17.19
N LYS A 479 -5.29 34.15 17.65
CA LYS A 479 -5.24 35.23 18.65
C LYS A 479 -4.62 34.74 19.96
N ARG A 480 -5.03 33.57 20.46
CA ARG A 480 -4.45 32.94 21.66
C ARG A 480 -2.94 32.69 21.53
N ILE A 481 -2.50 32.12 20.42
CA ILE A 481 -1.08 31.85 20.14
C ILE A 481 -0.28 33.17 20.09
N ALA A 482 -0.82 34.20 19.44
CA ALA A 482 -0.18 35.51 19.35
C ALA A 482 -0.06 36.19 20.74
N GLU A 483 -1.08 36.08 21.59
CA GLU A 483 -1.05 36.60 22.97
C GLU A 483 -0.02 35.88 23.85
N GLN A 484 0.10 34.56 23.73
CA GLN A 484 1.12 33.77 24.45
C GLN A 484 2.52 34.17 24.01
N ALA A 485 2.75 34.31 22.70
CA ALA A 485 4.02 34.77 22.14
C ALA A 485 4.40 36.18 22.66
N ALA A 486 3.42 37.08 22.80
CA ALA A 486 3.64 38.42 23.33
C ALA A 486 3.99 38.44 24.84
N ARG A 487 3.57 37.42 25.60
CA ARG A 487 3.86 37.29 27.04
C ARG A 487 5.22 36.66 27.35
N GLY A 488 5.98 36.24 26.33
CA GLY A 488 7.32 35.68 26.51
C GLY A 488 7.32 34.26 27.11
N GLU A 489 6.18 33.57 27.12
CA GLU A 489 6.10 32.16 27.46
C GLU A 489 6.61 31.36 26.25
N GLU A 490 7.88 30.92 26.29
CA GLU A 490 8.44 30.01 25.28
C GLU A 490 7.79 28.62 25.41
N ALA A 491 6.54 28.49 24.97
CA ALA A 491 6.08 27.21 24.45
C ALA A 491 6.94 26.93 23.20
N GLN A 492 7.61 25.77 23.13
CA GLN A 492 8.20 25.32 21.87
C GLN A 492 7.11 25.47 20.81
N PRO A 493 7.26 26.39 19.82
CA PRO A 493 6.21 26.57 18.85
C PRO A 493 6.16 25.27 18.08
N ASP A 494 5.06 24.54 18.19
CA ASP A 494 4.77 23.47 17.27
C ASP A 494 4.60 24.12 15.90
N ARG A 495 5.73 24.36 15.21
CA ARG A 495 5.80 25.02 13.90
C ARG A 495 4.91 24.30 12.89
N SER A 496 4.63 23.01 13.13
CA SER A 496 3.72 22.22 12.32
C SER A 496 2.26 22.64 12.50
N GLY A 497 1.84 22.93 13.74
CA GLY A 497 0.49 23.40 14.07
C GLY A 497 0.21 24.79 13.49
N SER A 498 1.13 25.74 13.65
CA SER A 498 0.95 27.10 13.12
C SER A 498 0.93 27.15 11.59
N GLN A 499 1.79 26.38 10.92
CA GLN A 499 1.72 26.20 9.46
C GLN A 499 0.42 25.52 9.02
N GLY A 500 -0.07 24.56 9.81
CA GLY A 500 -1.35 23.89 9.59
C GLY A 500 -2.54 24.84 9.61
N LEU A 501 -2.59 25.77 10.58
CA LEU A 501 -3.66 26.78 10.69
C LEU A 501 -3.64 27.77 9.52
N VAL A 502 -2.46 28.23 9.10
CA VAL A 502 -2.33 29.12 7.92
C VAL A 502 -2.84 28.42 6.65
N LYS A 503 -2.44 27.16 6.45
CA LYS A 503 -2.93 26.34 5.32
C LYS A 503 -4.45 26.17 5.39
N LEU A 504 -5.00 25.96 6.58
CA LEU A 504 -6.43 25.79 6.81
C LEU A 504 -7.22 27.07 6.46
N ARG A 505 -6.75 28.26 6.86
CA ARG A 505 -7.41 29.53 6.45
C ARG A 505 -7.47 29.68 4.94
N MET A 506 -6.38 29.36 4.24
CA MET A 506 -6.33 29.45 2.79
C MET A 506 -7.31 28.45 2.12
N GLN A 507 -7.41 27.24 2.65
CA GLN A 507 -8.34 26.23 2.15
C GLN A 507 -9.80 26.60 2.44
N LEU A 508 -10.12 27.17 3.61
CA LEU A 508 -11.46 27.65 3.95
C LEU A 508 -11.91 28.78 3.01
N ARG A 509 -11.01 29.72 2.69
CA ARG A 509 -11.25 30.75 1.67
C ARG A 509 -11.56 30.13 0.31
N SER A 510 -10.81 29.11 -0.09
CA SER A 510 -11.02 28.40 -1.36
C SER A 510 -12.38 27.71 -1.41
N LEU A 511 -12.78 27.06 -0.30
CA LEU A 511 -14.10 26.45 -0.14
C LEU A 511 -15.22 27.47 -0.32
N VAL A 512 -15.18 28.59 0.39
CA VAL A 512 -16.24 29.61 0.32
C VAL A 512 -16.29 30.27 -1.05
N TYR A 513 -15.12 30.58 -1.64
CA TYR A 513 -15.04 31.07 -3.00
C TYR A 513 -15.67 30.08 -3.99
N LEU A 514 -15.33 28.80 -3.90
CA LEU A 514 -15.85 27.76 -4.79
C LEU A 514 -17.37 27.60 -4.64
N LEU A 515 -17.88 27.64 -3.41
CA LEU A 515 -19.32 27.62 -3.14
C LEU A 515 -20.00 28.84 -3.78
N LYS A 516 -19.49 30.05 -3.53
CA LYS A 516 -20.01 31.29 -4.13
C LYS A 516 -19.99 31.21 -5.65
N PHE A 517 -18.88 30.78 -6.24
CA PHE A 517 -18.73 30.63 -7.69
C PHE A 517 -19.78 29.66 -8.26
N THR A 518 -19.99 28.53 -7.60
CA THR A 518 -20.97 27.51 -7.99
C THR A 518 -22.40 28.05 -7.94
N LEU A 519 -22.75 28.82 -6.90
CA LEU A 519 -24.09 29.39 -6.73
C LEU A 519 -24.38 30.55 -7.70
N LEU A 520 -23.36 31.34 -8.05
CA LEU A 520 -23.51 32.45 -8.99
C LEU A 520 -23.57 31.98 -10.46
N ASN A 521 -22.98 30.82 -10.75
CA ASN A 521 -22.90 30.23 -12.08
C ASN A 521 -23.63 28.88 -12.16
N PRO A 522 -24.94 28.81 -11.89
CA PRO A 522 -25.68 27.55 -11.95
C PRO A 522 -25.79 27.05 -13.39
N ILE A 523 -25.63 25.73 -13.57
CA ILE A 523 -25.74 25.08 -14.88
C ILE A 523 -27.20 24.64 -15.11
N PRO A 524 -27.83 25.06 -16.23
CA PRO A 524 -29.20 24.66 -16.55
C PRO A 524 -29.27 23.18 -16.88
N VAL A 525 -30.25 22.47 -16.31
CA VAL A 525 -30.54 21.07 -16.63
C VAL A 525 -31.66 21.05 -17.68
N GLN A 526 -31.40 20.46 -18.85
CA GLN A 526 -32.34 20.47 -19.98
C GLN A 526 -32.75 21.89 -20.44
N GLY A 527 -31.86 22.88 -20.31
CA GLY A 527 -32.09 24.24 -20.78
C GLY A 527 -32.92 25.12 -19.83
N GLN A 528 -33.32 24.61 -18.66
CA GLN A 528 -34.00 25.38 -17.62
C GLN A 528 -33.18 25.37 -16.32
N LEU A 529 -33.17 26.50 -15.62
CA LEU A 529 -32.61 26.61 -14.28
C LEU A 529 -33.66 26.16 -13.25
N ASP A 530 -33.22 25.41 -12.25
CA ASP A 530 -34.07 25.03 -11.12
C ASP A 530 -34.43 26.31 -10.32
N ALA A 531 -35.69 26.42 -9.89
CA ALA A 531 -36.16 27.61 -9.15
C ALA A 531 -35.32 27.86 -7.89
N GLY A 532 -34.84 26.80 -7.22
CA GLY A 532 -33.98 26.92 -6.05
C GLY A 532 -32.55 27.35 -6.38
N GLN A 533 -32.04 27.03 -7.58
CA GLN A 533 -30.76 27.56 -8.06
C GLN A 533 -30.85 29.08 -8.31
N LEU A 534 -31.95 29.53 -8.93
CA LEU A 534 -32.20 30.96 -9.13
C LEU A 534 -32.34 31.70 -7.80
N ASP A 535 -33.14 31.16 -6.88
CA ASP A 535 -33.32 31.73 -5.53
C ASP A 535 -31.99 31.86 -4.78
N ALA A 536 -31.16 30.80 -4.79
CA ALA A 536 -29.84 30.83 -4.17
C ALA A 536 -28.92 31.86 -4.83
N LYS A 537 -28.93 31.96 -6.17
CA LYS A 537 -28.12 32.94 -6.91
C LYS A 537 -28.50 34.38 -6.56
N GLU A 538 -29.78 34.68 -6.43
CA GLU A 538 -30.26 36.02 -6.11
C GLU A 538 -30.00 36.41 -4.64
N LYS A 539 -30.09 35.45 -3.72
CA LYS A 539 -29.97 35.71 -2.28
C LYS A 539 -28.56 35.64 -1.73
N ILE A 540 -27.65 34.85 -2.33
CA ILE A 540 -26.35 34.53 -1.73
C ILE A 540 -25.56 35.78 -1.32
N GLN A 541 -25.55 36.84 -2.15
CA GLN A 541 -24.82 38.06 -1.82
C GLN A 541 -25.36 38.74 -0.55
N LYS A 542 -26.68 38.75 -0.36
CA LYS A 542 -27.33 39.30 0.82
C LYS A 542 -27.08 38.42 2.05
N GLU A 543 -27.18 37.11 1.90
CA GLU A 543 -26.89 36.13 2.97
C GLU A 543 -25.44 36.30 3.50
N LEU A 544 -24.47 36.47 2.61
CA LEU A 544 -23.07 36.74 2.99
C LEU A 544 -22.90 38.08 3.72
N GLN A 545 -23.61 39.12 3.29
CA GLN A 545 -23.61 40.40 3.99
C GLN A 545 -24.20 40.28 5.39
N GLU A 546 -25.33 39.59 5.54
CA GLU A 546 -25.98 39.35 6.85
C GLU A 546 -25.03 38.64 7.83
N LEU A 547 -24.25 37.66 7.36
CA LEU A 547 -23.24 36.98 8.18
C LEU A 547 -22.11 37.92 8.63
N VAL A 548 -21.57 38.77 7.74
CA VAL A 548 -20.53 39.75 8.12
C VAL A 548 -21.06 40.84 9.05
N HIS A 549 -22.35 41.21 8.94
CA HIS A 549 -22.96 42.14 9.89
C HIS A 549 -23.12 41.52 11.28
N ALA A 550 -23.30 40.19 11.34
CA ALA A 550 -23.38 39.47 12.61
C ALA A 550 -21.99 39.32 13.27
N ASP A 551 -20.94 39.08 12.48
CA ASP A 551 -19.55 38.98 12.95
C ASP A 551 -18.55 39.49 11.89
N ASP A 552 -17.84 40.58 12.21
CA ASP A 552 -16.91 41.24 11.28
C ASP A 552 -15.67 40.38 10.98
N ASP A 553 -15.30 39.45 11.87
CA ASP A 553 -14.16 38.53 11.69
C ASP A 553 -14.38 37.59 10.48
N LEU A 554 -15.63 37.45 10.00
CA LEU A 554 -15.98 36.66 8.82
C LEU A 554 -15.70 37.36 7.48
N ARG A 555 -15.45 38.69 7.46
CA ARG A 555 -15.29 39.45 6.21
C ARG A 555 -14.19 38.88 5.33
N ASP A 556 -13.05 38.54 5.93
CA ASP A 556 -11.86 38.00 5.28
C ASP A 556 -12.02 36.56 4.74
N LEU A 557 -13.06 35.85 5.18
CA LEU A 557 -13.47 34.55 4.63
C LEU A 557 -14.45 34.73 3.49
N LEU A 558 -15.53 35.48 3.74
CA LEU A 558 -16.72 35.51 2.89
C LEU A 558 -16.56 36.38 1.63
N PHE A 559 -15.70 37.40 1.68
CA PHE A 559 -15.44 38.32 0.58
C PHE A 559 -14.04 38.15 -0.03
N PHE A 560 -13.36 37.05 0.26
CA PHE A 560 -12.09 36.73 -0.38
C PHE A 560 -12.30 36.42 -1.87
N GLU A 561 -11.49 37.04 -2.73
CA GLU A 561 -11.49 36.79 -4.18
C GLU A 561 -10.17 36.12 -4.59
N ILE A 562 -10.28 35.05 -5.38
CA ILE A 562 -9.13 34.35 -5.95
C ILE A 562 -8.83 34.97 -7.32
N GLY A 563 -7.60 35.47 -7.50
CA GLY A 563 -7.11 35.96 -8.78
C GLY A 563 -6.77 34.81 -9.75
N PRO A 564 -6.74 35.07 -11.07
CA PRO A 564 -6.45 34.06 -12.09
C PRO A 564 -5.06 33.40 -11.94
N ASP A 565 -4.07 34.12 -11.38
CA ASP A 565 -2.72 33.59 -11.15
C ASP A 565 -2.60 32.73 -9.89
N ASP A 566 -3.63 32.69 -9.04
CA ASP A 566 -3.58 31.96 -7.77
C ASP A 566 -4.30 30.61 -7.82
N ALA A 567 -4.87 30.21 -8.95
CA ALA A 567 -5.60 28.94 -9.09
C ALA A 567 -4.77 27.73 -8.63
N ASN A 568 -3.48 27.67 -9.00
CA ASN A 568 -2.56 26.59 -8.58
C ASN A 568 -2.20 26.60 -7.09
N LYS A 569 -2.45 27.70 -6.37
CA LYS A 569 -2.21 27.79 -4.92
C LYS A 569 -3.44 27.35 -4.11
N PHE A 570 -4.62 27.32 -4.73
CA PHE A 570 -5.90 27.18 -4.05
C PHE A 570 -6.69 25.92 -4.42
N PHE A 571 -6.47 25.34 -5.62
CA PHE A 571 -7.21 24.19 -6.13
C PHE A 571 -6.32 23.01 -6.53
#